data_AF-A0A2B7YBU0-F1
#
_entry.id   AF-A0A2B7YBU0-F1
#
_cell.length_a   1.000
_cell.length_b   1.000
_cell.length_c   1.000
_cell.angle_alpha   90.00
_cell.angle_beta   90.00
_cell.angle_gamma   90.00
#
_symmetry.space_group_name_H-M   'P 1'
#
loop_
_entity.id
_entity.type
_entity.pdbx_description
1 polymer ?
#
loop_
_entity_poly.entity_id
_entity_poly.type
_entity_poly.pdbx_seq_one_letter_code
_entity_poly.pdbx_strand_id
1 'polypeptide(L)'
;MPVAGGYDERQKKFRQHWGFKYDCSICQNEEEVAKMGALEKRKRLIADAQKHAQSHATPKINGVERFVSMIAETYSQPAAEVPRLGLWDPLIFLAQVYLQQGQLVKAVESALKALESLGYVIDGGRLPFSPGTSLVVRKWGLMMD
;
A
#
# COMPACT_ATOMS: atom_id res chain seq x y z
N MET A 1 -2.14 -7.91 4.45
CA MET A 1 -1.45 -9.13 4.92
C MET A 1 -1.24 -10.07 3.73
N PRO A 2 -0.05 -10.65 3.50
CA PRO A 2 0.06 -11.79 2.58
C PRO A 2 -0.72 -12.95 3.19
N VAL A 3 -1.62 -13.55 2.42
CA VAL A 3 -2.36 -14.74 2.85
C VAL A 3 -1.35 -15.89 3.02
N ALA A 4 -1.49 -16.68 4.08
CA ALA A 4 -0.61 -17.81 4.34
C ALA A 4 -0.64 -18.81 3.17
N GLY A 5 0.56 -19.22 2.72
CA GLY A 5 0.77 -20.12 1.58
C GLY A 5 1.10 -19.38 0.28
N GLY A 6 2.11 -19.86 -0.43
CA GLY A 6 2.48 -19.33 -1.75
C GLY A 6 1.36 -19.50 -2.77
N TYR A 7 1.48 -18.86 -3.93
CA TYR A 7 0.50 -18.95 -5.02
C TYR A 7 0.12 -20.41 -5.33
N ASP A 8 1.10 -21.29 -5.51
CA ASP A 8 0.85 -22.69 -5.88
C ASP A 8 0.05 -23.46 -4.82
N GLU A 9 0.32 -23.21 -3.54
CA GLU A 9 -0.39 -23.87 -2.44
C GLU A 9 -1.84 -23.40 -2.37
N ARG A 10 -2.08 -22.08 -2.52
CA ARG A 10 -3.42 -21.51 -2.58
C ARG A 10 -4.20 -22.04 -3.78
N GLN A 11 -3.58 -22.02 -4.96
CA GLN A 11 -4.19 -22.50 -6.20
C GLN A 11 -4.54 -23.98 -6.14
N LYS A 12 -3.73 -24.79 -5.43
CA LYS A 12 -4.04 -26.19 -5.15
C LYS A 12 -5.26 -26.33 -4.24
N LYS A 13 -5.35 -25.57 -3.15
CA LYS A 13 -6.50 -25.60 -2.23
C LYS A 13 -7.80 -25.17 -2.91
N PHE A 14 -7.78 -24.10 -3.70
CA PHE A 14 -8.97 -23.66 -4.46
C PHE A 14 -9.43 -24.70 -5.47
N ARG A 15 -8.51 -25.30 -6.24
CA ARG A 15 -8.88 -26.38 -7.15
C ARG A 15 -9.44 -27.61 -6.44
N GLN A 16 -8.83 -28.02 -5.32
CA GLN A 16 -9.23 -29.22 -4.59
C GLN A 16 -10.58 -29.09 -3.88
N HIS A 17 -10.86 -27.92 -3.29
CA HIS A 17 -12.06 -27.74 -2.47
C HIS A 17 -13.22 -27.02 -3.19
N TRP A 18 -12.92 -26.22 -4.21
CA TRP A 18 -13.91 -25.36 -4.87
C TRP A 18 -13.99 -25.55 -6.39
N GLY A 19 -13.08 -26.33 -6.99
CA GLY A 19 -13.14 -26.67 -8.41
C GLY A 19 -12.81 -25.54 -9.39
N PHE A 20 -12.35 -24.37 -8.93
CA PHE A 20 -11.98 -23.26 -9.81
C PHE A 20 -10.50 -22.88 -9.71
N LYS A 21 -9.99 -22.29 -10.79
CA LYS A 21 -8.70 -21.60 -10.83
C LYS A 21 -8.95 -20.12 -10.60
N TYR A 22 -8.23 -19.51 -9.66
CA TYR A 22 -8.29 -18.06 -9.54
C TYR A 22 -7.36 -17.45 -10.60
N ASP A 23 -7.84 -16.41 -11.28
CA ASP A 23 -7.14 -15.76 -12.39
C ASP A 23 -7.27 -14.23 -12.36
N CYS A 24 -7.71 -13.65 -11.23
CA CYS A 24 -7.82 -12.20 -11.11
C CYS A 24 -6.44 -11.51 -11.16
N SER A 25 -6.45 -10.22 -11.51
CA SER A 25 -5.23 -9.39 -11.66
C SER A 25 -4.31 -9.42 -10.43
N ILE A 26 -4.89 -9.41 -9.22
CA ILE A 26 -4.14 -9.46 -7.96
C ILE A 26 -3.36 -10.77 -7.85
N CYS A 27 -4.03 -11.87 -8.16
CA CYS A 27 -3.49 -13.21 -8.09
C CYS A 27 -2.40 -13.47 -9.13
N GLN A 28 -2.61 -13.00 -10.36
CA GLN A 28 -1.61 -13.08 -11.44
C GLN A 28 -0.38 -12.26 -11.07
N ASN A 29 -0.56 -11.03 -10.58
CA ASN A 29 0.55 -10.19 -10.13
C ASN A 29 1.30 -10.83 -8.94
N GLU A 30 0.61 -11.48 -8.00
CA GLU A 30 1.28 -12.18 -6.90
C GLU A 30 2.16 -13.34 -7.42
N GLU A 31 1.67 -14.10 -8.41
CA GLU A 31 2.42 -15.16 -9.08
C GLU A 31 3.70 -14.62 -9.75
N GLU A 32 3.57 -13.54 -10.52
CA GLU A 32 4.68 -12.89 -11.23
C GLU A 32 5.73 -12.34 -10.24
N VAL A 33 5.27 -11.61 -9.22
CA VAL A 33 6.14 -11.02 -8.19
C VAL A 33 6.86 -12.11 -7.37
N ALA A 34 6.21 -13.24 -7.12
CA ALA A 34 6.84 -14.38 -6.46
C ALA A 34 7.94 -15.01 -7.32
N LYS A 35 7.67 -15.24 -8.61
CA LYS A 35 8.67 -15.75 -9.57
C LYS A 35 9.89 -14.85 -9.71
N MET A 36 9.71 -13.53 -9.62
CA MET A 36 10.77 -12.54 -9.70
C MET A 36 11.54 -12.32 -8.39
N GLY A 37 11.18 -12.99 -7.28
CA GLY A 37 11.80 -12.80 -5.97
C GLY A 37 11.51 -11.44 -5.32
N ALA A 38 10.67 -10.60 -5.93
CA ALA A 38 10.33 -9.27 -5.45
C ALA A 38 9.43 -9.32 -4.19
N LEU A 39 8.74 -10.44 -3.94
CA LEU A 39 7.89 -10.63 -2.76
C LEU A 39 8.67 -10.58 -1.44
N GLU A 40 9.79 -11.29 -1.35
CA GLU A 40 10.62 -11.32 -0.13
C GLU A 40 11.30 -9.97 0.11
N LYS A 41 11.76 -9.30 -0.97
CA LYS A 41 12.24 -7.92 -0.89
C LYS A 41 11.16 -7.01 -0.31
N ARG A 42 9.92 -7.10 -0.80
CA ARG A 42 8.79 -6.28 -0.32
C ARG A 42 8.50 -6.54 1.17
N LYS A 43 8.41 -7.80 1.59
CA LYS A 43 8.19 -8.17 3.01
C LYS A 43 9.27 -7.57 3.92
N ARG A 44 10.54 -7.68 3.51
CA ARG A 44 11.67 -7.12 4.27
C ARG A 44 11.57 -5.60 4.39
N LEU A 45 11.29 -4.90 3.29
CA LEU A 45 11.15 -3.44 3.29
C LEU A 45 9.99 -2.97 4.18
N ILE A 46 8.86 -3.67 4.17
CA ILE A 46 7.72 -3.38 5.06
C ILE A 46 8.13 -3.54 6.53
N ALA A 47 8.79 -4.66 6.88
CA ALA A 47 9.26 -4.89 8.24
C ALA A 47 10.27 -3.83 8.70
N ASP A 48 11.18 -3.41 7.82
CA ASP A 48 12.16 -2.37 8.14
C ASP A 48 11.50 -0.99 8.28
N ALA A 49 10.47 -0.68 7.49
CA ALA A 49 9.64 0.52 7.68
C ALA A 49 8.95 0.53 9.06
N GLN A 50 8.35 -0.59 9.45
CA GLN A 50 7.68 -0.74 10.75
C GLN A 50 8.65 -0.53 11.92
N LYS A 51 9.87 -1.07 11.83
CA LYS A 51 10.92 -0.84 12.85
C LYS A 51 11.29 0.64 12.98
N HIS A 52 11.31 1.39 11.87
CA HIS A 52 11.61 2.83 11.90
C HIS A 52 10.46 3.65 12.49
N ALA A 53 9.22 3.22 12.24
CA ALA A 53 8.02 3.84 12.81
C ALA A 53 7.88 3.58 14.32
N GLN A 54 8.25 2.38 14.78
CA GLN A 54 8.10 1.94 16.19
C GLN A 54 9.32 2.21 17.07
N SER A 55 10.29 3.02 16.63
CA SER A 55 11.52 3.26 17.40
C SER A 55 11.22 3.98 18.74
N HIS A 56 11.64 3.38 19.86
CA HIS A 56 11.32 3.80 21.24
C HIS A 56 11.76 5.22 21.65
N ALA A 57 12.74 5.83 20.96
CA ALA A 57 13.24 7.16 21.33
C ALA A 57 12.61 8.27 20.48
N THR A 58 12.69 8.14 19.16
CA THR A 58 12.08 9.04 18.18
C THR A 58 11.88 8.26 16.87
N PRO A 59 10.69 8.31 16.27
CA PRO A 59 10.49 7.67 14.98
C PRO A 59 11.41 8.26 13.90
N LYS A 60 12.02 7.39 13.10
CA LYS A 60 12.95 7.80 12.04
C LYS A 60 12.19 8.09 10.75
N ILE A 61 11.55 9.26 10.67
CA ILE A 61 10.66 9.67 9.58
C ILE A 61 11.31 9.52 8.21
N ASN A 62 12.51 10.06 8.00
CA ASN A 62 13.24 9.94 6.72
C ASN A 62 13.52 8.48 6.34
N GLY A 63 13.68 7.60 7.34
CA GLY A 63 13.80 6.16 7.12
C GLY A 63 12.50 5.57 6.59
N VAL A 64 11.35 5.93 7.19
CA VAL A 64 10.03 5.50 6.73
C VAL A 64 9.74 6.01 5.31
N GLU A 65 10.01 7.28 5.01
CA GLU A 65 9.87 7.86 3.66
C GLU A 65 10.69 7.09 2.61
N ARG A 66 11.93 6.76 2.96
CA ARG A 66 12.81 5.95 2.10
C ARG A 66 12.23 4.56 1.85
N PHE A 67 11.77 3.87 2.89
CA PHE A 67 11.18 2.54 2.72
C PHE A 67 9.87 2.60 1.93
N VAL A 68 9.01 3.61 2.13
CA VAL A 68 7.81 3.83 1.31
C VAL A 68 8.16 3.89 -0.17
N SER A 69 9.19 4.66 -0.54
CA SER A 69 9.65 4.78 -1.92
C SER A 69 10.14 3.43 -2.47
N MET A 70 10.99 2.74 -1.71
CA MET A 70 11.51 1.42 -2.10
C MET A 70 10.41 0.35 -2.20
N ILE A 71 9.39 0.39 -1.35
CA ILE A 71 8.24 -0.51 -1.42
C ILE A 71 7.44 -0.21 -2.68
N ALA A 72 7.19 1.06 -2.99
CA ALA A 72 6.44 1.47 -4.18
C ALA A 72 7.10 0.97 -5.47
N GLU A 73 8.43 1.01 -5.55
CA GLU A 73 9.22 0.48 -6.67
C GLU A 73 9.06 -1.05 -6.87
N THR A 74 8.58 -1.79 -5.87
CA THR A 74 8.31 -3.23 -6.02
C THR A 74 6.99 -3.54 -6.71
N TYR A 75 6.17 -2.55 -7.06
CA TYR A 75 4.90 -2.73 -7.74
C TYR A 75 4.99 -2.23 -9.18
N SER A 76 4.74 -3.11 -10.14
CA SER A 76 4.67 -2.79 -11.56
C SER A 76 3.30 -2.25 -11.98
N GLN A 77 2.23 -2.71 -11.33
CA GLN A 77 0.86 -2.38 -11.68
C GLN A 77 0.34 -1.11 -10.97
N PRO A 78 -0.64 -0.40 -11.57
CA PRO A 78 -1.35 0.68 -10.90
C PRO A 78 -2.07 0.19 -9.64
N ALA A 79 -2.08 1.01 -8.59
CA ALA A 79 -2.74 0.64 -7.32
C ALA A 79 -4.27 0.46 -7.45
N ALA A 80 -4.87 1.15 -8.43
CA ALA A 80 -6.29 1.00 -8.76
C ALA A 80 -6.65 -0.39 -9.31
N GLU A 81 -5.68 -1.14 -9.86
CA GLU A 81 -5.88 -2.49 -10.40
C GLU A 81 -5.35 -3.56 -9.45
N VAL A 82 -4.20 -3.29 -8.82
CA VAL A 82 -3.56 -4.17 -7.84
C VAL A 82 -3.18 -3.36 -6.60
N PRO A 83 -3.98 -3.44 -5.52
CA PRO A 83 -3.72 -2.70 -4.29
C PRO A 83 -2.31 -2.95 -3.73
N ARG A 84 -1.63 -1.87 -3.34
CA ARG A 84 -0.27 -1.85 -2.81
C ARG A 84 -0.29 -1.94 -1.28
N LEU A 85 -0.77 -3.07 -0.77
CA LEU A 85 -1.02 -3.31 0.67
C LEU A 85 0.20 -3.12 1.59
N GLY A 86 1.42 -3.05 1.05
CA GLY A 86 2.61 -2.75 1.85
C GLY A 86 2.81 -1.27 2.16
N LEU A 87 2.04 -0.37 1.54
CA LEU A 87 2.25 1.08 1.62
C LEU A 87 1.30 1.78 2.59
N TRP A 88 0.08 1.27 2.76
CA TRP A 88 -0.96 2.00 3.50
C TRP A 88 -0.55 2.32 4.94
N ASP A 89 -0.08 1.33 5.69
CA ASP A 89 0.35 1.47 7.09
C ASP A 89 1.47 2.53 7.26
N PRO A 90 2.62 2.42 6.55
CA PRO A 90 3.65 3.45 6.59
C PRO A 90 3.17 4.85 6.19
N LEU A 91 2.27 4.94 5.21
CA LEU A 91 1.74 6.23 4.73
C LEU A 91 0.80 6.87 5.75
N ILE A 92 -0.07 6.10 6.41
CA ILE A 92 -0.91 6.59 7.52
C ILE A 92 -0.04 7.07 8.67
N PHE A 93 1.00 6.31 9.03
CA PHE A 93 1.98 6.74 10.03
C PHE A 93 2.61 8.09 9.66
N LEU A 94 3.09 8.27 8.42
CA LEU A 94 3.66 9.54 7.96
C LEU A 94 2.63 10.67 8.03
N ALA A 95 1.38 10.41 7.63
CA ALA A 95 0.31 11.41 7.70
C ALA A 95 0.09 11.90 9.14
N GLN A 96 0.03 11.00 10.11
CA GLN A 96 -0.13 11.32 11.53
C GLN A 96 1.06 12.16 12.05
N VAL A 97 2.29 11.76 11.74
CA VAL A 97 3.48 12.47 12.19
C VAL A 97 3.56 13.88 11.60
N TYR A 98 3.30 14.04 10.29
CA TYR A 98 3.30 15.37 9.68
C TYR A 98 2.18 16.25 10.25
N LEU A 99 1.01 15.67 10.55
CA LEU A 99 -0.07 16.40 11.20
C LEU A 99 0.36 16.92 12.58
N GLN A 100 0.99 16.08 13.40
CA GLN A 100 1.53 16.46 14.71
C GLN A 100 2.61 17.56 14.62
N GLN A 101 3.35 17.59 13.53
CA GLN A 101 4.38 18.61 13.26
C GLN A 101 3.84 19.88 12.59
N GLY A 102 2.53 19.98 12.35
CA GLY A 102 1.91 21.12 11.65
C GLY A 102 2.21 21.18 10.14
N GLN A 103 2.78 20.13 9.56
CA GLN A 103 3.10 20.04 8.12
C GLN A 103 1.87 19.55 7.32
N LEU A 104 0.82 20.38 7.27
CA LEU A 104 -0.50 20.01 6.72
C LEU A 104 -0.46 19.49 5.28
N VAL A 105 0.33 20.11 4.39
CA VAL A 105 0.45 19.68 2.99
C VAL A 105 0.93 18.23 2.90
N LYS A 106 2.01 17.90 3.62
CA LYS A 106 2.55 16.53 3.65
C LYS A 106 1.61 15.54 4.33
N ALA A 107 0.91 15.98 5.38
CA ALA A 107 -0.07 15.14 6.07
C ALA A 107 -1.20 14.71 5.12
N VAL A 108 -1.78 15.68 4.39
CA VAL A 108 -2.84 15.42 3.39
C VAL A 108 -2.31 14.57 2.24
N GLU A 109 -1.13 14.88 1.70
CA GLU A 109 -0.52 14.07 0.63
C GLU A 109 -0.30 12.61 1.05
N SER A 110 0.23 12.37 2.25
CA SER A 110 0.44 11.01 2.76
C SER A 110 -0.88 10.27 2.98
N ALA A 111 -1.91 10.94 3.50
CA ALA A 111 -3.23 10.34 3.69
C ALA A 111 -3.89 9.95 2.35
N LEU A 112 -3.83 10.84 1.35
CA LEU A 112 -4.33 10.54 0.00
C LEU A 112 -3.56 9.39 -0.64
N LYS A 113 -2.22 9.38 -0.55
CA LYS A 113 -1.39 8.28 -1.04
C LYS A 113 -1.72 6.96 -0.34
N ALA A 114 -2.05 6.98 0.95
CA ALA A 114 -2.46 5.77 1.66
C ALA A 114 -3.75 5.19 1.06
N LEU A 115 -4.76 6.02 0.81
CA LEU A 115 -6.00 5.62 0.15
C LEU A 115 -5.75 5.16 -1.30
N GLU A 116 -5.00 5.92 -2.08
CA GLU A 116 -4.60 5.53 -3.45
C GLU A 116 -3.90 4.17 -3.46
N SER A 117 -3.04 3.88 -2.47
CA SER A 117 -2.36 2.59 -2.33
C SER A 117 -3.32 1.42 -2.10
N LEU A 118 -4.50 1.66 -1.52
CA LEU A 118 -5.57 0.67 -1.33
C LEU A 118 -6.48 0.56 -2.57
N GLY A 119 -6.19 1.30 -3.64
CA GLY A 119 -6.93 1.26 -4.90
C GLY A 119 -8.07 2.27 -4.99
N TYR A 120 -8.16 3.22 -4.06
CA TYR A 120 -9.08 4.35 -4.20
C TYR A 120 -8.64 5.25 -5.36
N VAL A 121 -9.61 5.80 -6.08
CA VAL A 121 -9.37 6.88 -7.07
C VAL A 121 -10.12 8.10 -6.58
N ILE A 122 -9.36 9.14 -6.23
CA ILE A 122 -9.87 10.34 -5.56
C ILE A 122 -9.46 11.57 -6.38
N ASP A 123 -10.45 12.38 -6.76
CA ASP A 123 -10.24 13.70 -7.34
C ASP A 123 -10.31 14.77 -6.24
N GLY A 124 -9.52 15.83 -6.39
CA GLY A 124 -9.49 16.94 -5.42
C GLY A 124 -8.77 16.59 -4.11
N GLY A 125 -9.05 17.36 -3.05
CA GLY A 125 -8.52 17.12 -1.71
C GLY A 125 -7.05 17.51 -1.47
N ARG A 126 -6.24 17.68 -2.53
CA ARG A 126 -4.85 18.12 -2.42
C ARG A 126 -4.75 19.59 -2.03
N LEU A 127 -3.69 19.93 -1.29
CA LEU A 127 -3.36 21.29 -0.87
C LEU A 127 -2.30 21.92 -1.80
N PRO A 128 -2.33 23.25 -2.02
CA PRO A 128 -3.41 24.16 -1.65
C PRO A 128 -4.71 23.85 -2.43
N PHE A 129 -5.86 24.14 -1.83
CA PHE A 129 -7.13 23.89 -2.48
C PHE A 129 -7.25 24.72 -3.76
N SER A 130 -7.52 24.04 -4.86
CA SER A 130 -7.87 24.70 -6.11
C SER A 130 -9.35 25.09 -6.06
N PRO A 131 -9.71 26.38 -6.27
CA PRO A 131 -11.10 26.82 -6.28
C PRO A 131 -11.94 26.01 -7.28
N GLY A 132 -13.15 25.60 -6.90
CA GLY A 132 -14.05 24.83 -7.75
C GLY A 132 -13.78 23.32 -7.81
N THR A 133 -12.75 22.82 -7.13
CA THR A 133 -12.48 21.37 -7.01
C THR A 133 -13.00 20.83 -5.69
N SER A 134 -13.99 19.95 -5.75
CA SER A 134 -14.46 19.17 -4.59
C SER A 134 -13.67 17.87 -4.44
N LEU A 135 -13.61 17.35 -3.22
CA LEU A 135 -13.14 15.99 -2.96
C LEU A 135 -14.18 15.00 -3.47
N VAL A 136 -13.83 14.17 -4.45
CA VAL A 136 -14.73 13.18 -5.05
C VAL A 136 -14.05 11.81 -5.11
N VAL A 137 -14.68 10.81 -4.51
CA VAL A 137 -14.25 9.41 -4.66
C VAL A 137 -14.87 8.85 -5.94
N ARG A 138 -14.04 8.60 -6.96
CA ARG A 138 -14.45 8.01 -8.25
C ARG A 138 -14.54 6.50 -8.19
N LYS A 139 -13.66 5.88 -7.40
CA LYS A 139 -13.60 4.44 -7.19
C LYS A 139 -13.25 4.17 -5.73
N TRP A 140 -14.04 3.30 -5.11
CA TRP A 140 -13.74 2.76 -3.79
C TRP A 140 -12.63 1.72 -3.88
N GLY A 141 -11.68 1.80 -2.97
CA GLY A 141 -10.62 0.80 -2.84
C GLY A 141 -10.96 -0.28 -1.81
N LEU A 142 -9.93 -1.02 -1.40
CA LEU A 142 -10.04 -2.01 -0.34
C LEU A 142 -10.31 -1.32 1.00
N MET A 143 -11.34 -1.77 1.71
CA MET A 143 -11.58 -1.39 3.10
C MET A 143 -10.65 -2.23 3.99
N MET A 144 -9.94 -1.56 4.91
CA MET A 144 -9.08 -2.21 5.90
C MET A 144 -9.85 -2.26 7.22
N ASP A 145 -9.88 -3.44 7.84
CA ASP A 145 -10.53 -3.71 9.13
C ASP A 145 -9.63 -3.33 10.33
#